data_AF-A0A846CSC9-F1
#
_entry.id   AF-A0A846CSC9-F1
#
_cell.length_a   1.000
_cell.length_b   1.000
_cell.length_c   1.000
_cell.angle_alpha   90.00
_cell.angle_beta   90.00
_cell.angle_gamma   90.00
#
_symmetry.space_group_name_H-M   'P 1'
#
loop_
_entity.id
_entity.type
_entity.pdbx_description
1 polymer ?
#
loop_
_entity_poly.entity_id
_entity_poly.type
_entity_poly.pdbx_seq_one_letter_code
_entity_poly.pdbx_strand_id
1 'polypeptide(L)'
;MNPKTVSPTSVQALDSQADADKSVVPVSGTQITVEEELSSTTGSSVLETDKPRYDPSAIAAQYQNAYLSVLGRSFTIISSFISFALGLWWDRFRGRDVTENQRRAIQLREILTDLGPAYIKIGQALSTRPDLVPQIFLDELTLLQDQLPPFENEVAYKFIEEELGDRPENIFAELTEKPVAAASLGQVYKGKLKTGETVAVKVQRPGLANKITLDIY
;
A
#
# COMPACT_ATOMS: atom_id res chain seq x y z
N MET A 1 -41.90 42.70 51.78
CA MET A 1 -42.75 42.62 50.58
C MET A 1 -43.36 41.22 50.56
N ASN A 2 -44.69 41.14 50.62
CA ASN A 2 -45.43 39.91 50.90
C ASN A 2 -45.23 38.82 49.81
N PRO A 3 -45.40 37.54 50.17
CA PRO A 3 -45.11 36.34 49.40
C PRO A 3 -46.36 35.78 48.69
N LYS A 4 -46.18 34.78 47.81
CA LYS A 4 -47.14 33.71 47.46
C LYS A 4 -46.38 32.68 46.59
N THR A 5 -46.03 31.49 47.09
CA THR A 5 -46.82 30.22 47.11
C THR A 5 -47.31 29.82 45.71
N VAL A 6 -47.20 28.59 45.20
CA VAL A 6 -47.51 27.27 45.79
C VAL A 6 -46.96 26.16 44.87
N SER A 7 -46.43 25.05 45.41
CA SER A 7 -46.60 23.69 44.84
C SER A 7 -47.94 23.11 45.36
N PRO A 8 -48.45 21.89 45.08
CA PRO A 8 -48.10 20.81 44.14
C PRO A 8 -49.35 20.40 43.28
N THR A 9 -49.33 19.31 42.49
CA THR A 9 -50.50 18.40 42.28
C THR A 9 -50.12 17.25 41.34
N SER A 10 -50.27 16.03 41.87
CA SER A 10 -50.29 14.76 41.14
C SER A 10 -51.62 14.54 40.43
N VAL A 11 -51.59 14.00 39.20
CA VAL A 11 -52.63 13.17 38.57
C VAL A 11 -51.85 12.28 37.57
N GLN A 12 -51.42 11.06 37.89
CA GLN A 12 -52.11 9.77 38.05
C GLN A 12 -52.93 9.29 36.83
N ALA A 13 -52.39 8.22 36.22
CA ALA A 13 -53.00 7.07 35.54
C ALA A 13 -53.75 7.24 34.21
N LEU A 14 -53.22 6.58 33.16
CA LEU A 14 -53.94 5.49 32.49
C LEU A 14 -52.96 4.57 31.72
N ASP A 15 -53.27 3.28 31.80
CA ASP A 15 -52.50 2.09 31.46
C ASP A 15 -52.15 1.93 29.96
N SER A 16 -51.04 1.25 29.66
CA SER A 16 -51.08 -0.05 28.96
C SER A 16 -49.66 -0.66 28.76
N GLN A 17 -49.46 -1.79 29.45
CA GLN A 17 -48.61 -2.96 29.19
C GLN A 17 -47.62 -2.99 28.00
N ALA A 18 -46.37 -3.39 28.29
CA ALA A 18 -45.64 -4.51 27.67
C ALA A 18 -44.30 -4.68 28.45
N ASP A 19 -44.27 -5.54 29.48
CA ASP A 19 -43.61 -6.86 29.50
C ASP A 19 -42.15 -6.84 28.97
N ALA A 20 -41.14 -6.87 29.87
CA ALA A 20 -40.56 -8.07 30.50
C ALA A 20 -39.64 -8.85 29.53
N ASP A 21 -38.46 -9.36 29.87
CA ASP A 21 -37.65 -9.41 31.08
C ASP A 21 -36.27 -9.95 30.64
N LYS A 22 -35.20 -9.55 31.33
CA LYS A 22 -33.84 -10.03 31.10
C LYS A 22 -33.67 -11.37 31.82
N SER A 23 -33.28 -12.42 31.10
CA SER A 23 -32.73 -13.64 31.71
C SER A 23 -31.41 -14.04 31.05
N VAL A 24 -30.36 -14.02 31.87
CA VAL A 24 -29.09 -14.75 31.73
C VAL A 24 -29.36 -16.24 31.92
N VAL A 25 -28.76 -17.18 31.14
CA VAL A 25 -27.97 -18.40 31.53
C VAL A 25 -27.37 -19.07 30.23
N PRO A 26 -26.56 -20.16 30.25
CA PRO A 26 -25.13 -20.18 29.90
C PRO A 26 -24.75 -20.92 28.59
N VAL A 27 -23.47 -20.81 28.22
CA VAL A 27 -22.80 -21.51 27.11
C VAL A 27 -22.62 -23.00 27.46
N SER A 28 -23.19 -23.89 26.65
CA SER A 28 -22.93 -25.33 26.68
C SER A 28 -22.16 -25.71 25.42
N GLY A 29 -20.95 -26.23 25.61
CA GLY A 29 -20.10 -26.72 24.52
C GLY A 29 -20.64 -28.04 23.97
N THR A 30 -20.84 -28.09 22.66
CA THR A 30 -21.04 -29.34 21.92
C THR A 30 -19.87 -29.49 20.96
N GLN A 31 -19.00 -30.46 21.25
CA GLN A 31 -17.95 -30.91 20.36
C GLN A 31 -18.60 -31.51 19.12
N ILE A 32 -18.35 -30.92 17.95
CA ILE A 32 -18.70 -31.52 16.67
C ILE A 32 -17.44 -32.22 16.17
N THR A 33 -17.45 -33.54 16.29
CA THR A 33 -16.51 -34.47 15.66
C THR A 33 -16.62 -34.31 14.15
N VAL A 34 -15.53 -33.90 13.49
CA VAL A 34 -15.44 -33.92 12.03
C VAL A 34 -14.94 -35.31 11.64
N GLU A 35 -15.85 -36.15 11.17
CA GLU A 35 -15.51 -37.41 10.51
C GLU A 35 -14.88 -37.11 9.14
N GLU A 36 -13.73 -37.75 8.93
CA GLU A 36 -12.96 -37.77 7.70
C GLU A 36 -13.61 -38.78 6.74
N GLU A 37 -14.49 -38.32 5.84
CA GLU A 37 -14.92 -39.12 4.70
C GLU A 37 -14.34 -38.59 3.39
N LEU A 38 -13.37 -39.36 2.92
CA LEU A 38 -12.79 -39.34 1.59
C LEU A 38 -13.83 -39.84 0.60
N SER A 39 -14.35 -38.98 -0.28
CA SER A 39 -15.01 -39.46 -1.49
C SER A 39 -14.86 -38.50 -2.67
N SER A 40 -14.08 -38.98 -3.62
CA SER A 40 -13.88 -38.47 -4.96
C SER A 40 -15.20 -38.28 -5.72
N THR A 41 -15.39 -37.14 -6.41
CA THR A 41 -15.97 -37.07 -7.77
C THR A 41 -15.72 -35.68 -8.39
N THR A 42 -14.80 -35.68 -9.38
CA THR A 42 -14.83 -34.98 -10.68
C THR A 42 -15.69 -33.71 -10.84
N GLY A 43 -15.04 -32.58 -11.15
CA GLY A 43 -15.70 -31.44 -11.79
C GLY A 43 -14.85 -30.17 -11.88
N SER A 44 -14.31 -29.92 -13.07
CA SER A 44 -13.76 -28.64 -13.56
C SER A 44 -12.36 -28.25 -13.08
N SER A 45 -11.38 -28.59 -13.93
CA SER A 45 -10.12 -27.87 -14.08
C SER A 45 -10.39 -26.40 -14.43
N VAL A 46 -10.58 -25.57 -13.41
CA VAL A 46 -10.37 -24.14 -13.56
C VAL A 46 -8.87 -23.96 -13.71
N LEU A 47 -8.46 -23.34 -14.81
CA LEU A 47 -7.08 -22.90 -15.04
C LEU A 47 -6.69 -21.97 -13.89
N GLU A 48 -6.11 -22.56 -12.85
CA GLU A 48 -5.48 -21.87 -11.74
C GLU A 48 -4.22 -21.24 -12.32
N THR A 49 -4.39 -20.02 -12.83
CA THR A 49 -3.32 -19.20 -13.38
C THR A 49 -2.28 -19.06 -12.28
N ASP A 50 -1.05 -19.48 -12.59
CA ASP A 50 0.14 -19.55 -11.76
C ASP A 50 0.48 -18.17 -11.15
N LYS A 51 -0.28 -17.77 -10.12
CA LYS A 51 0.08 -16.64 -9.27
C LYS A 51 1.32 -17.07 -8.50
N PRO A 52 2.43 -16.31 -8.55
CA PRO A 52 3.64 -16.69 -7.83
C PRO A 52 3.29 -16.78 -6.34
N ARG A 53 3.17 -18.02 -5.85
CA ARG A 53 2.98 -18.30 -4.44
C ARG A 53 4.32 -18.00 -3.78
N TYR A 54 4.31 -17.18 -2.73
CA TYR A 54 5.54 -16.87 -2.00
C TYR A 54 6.16 -18.16 -1.47
N ASP A 55 7.25 -18.59 -2.10
CA ASP A 55 8.04 -19.76 -1.71
C ASP A 55 9.46 -19.28 -1.36
N PRO A 56 9.77 -19.19 -0.06
CA PRO A 56 11.09 -18.71 0.37
C PRO A 56 12.22 -19.64 -0.07
N SER A 57 11.96 -20.93 -0.30
CA SER A 57 12.97 -21.91 -0.70
C SER A 57 13.30 -21.80 -2.19
N ALA A 58 12.31 -21.55 -3.04
CA ALA A 58 12.51 -21.30 -4.47
C ALA A 58 13.23 -19.96 -4.72
N ILE A 59 12.89 -18.92 -3.94
CA ILE A 59 13.60 -17.63 -3.96
C ILE A 59 15.06 -17.84 -3.53
N ALA A 60 15.30 -18.51 -2.39
CA ALA A 60 16.67 -18.77 -1.94
C ALA A 60 17.49 -19.56 -2.97
N ALA A 61 16.90 -20.56 -3.64
CA ALA A 61 17.57 -21.32 -4.70
C ALA A 61 17.93 -20.46 -5.93
N GLN A 62 17.06 -19.52 -6.34
CA GLN A 62 17.37 -18.55 -7.41
C GLN A 62 18.49 -17.57 -7.01
N TYR A 63 18.62 -17.22 -5.72
CA TYR A 63 19.61 -16.24 -5.24
C TYR A 63 20.89 -16.83 -4.64
N GLN A 64 21.04 -18.16 -4.54
CA GLN A 64 22.25 -18.82 -4.02
C GLN A 64 23.54 -18.44 -4.78
N ASN A 65 23.46 -18.15 -6.07
CA ASN A 65 24.59 -17.66 -6.89
C ASN A 65 24.49 -16.16 -7.25
N ALA A 66 23.46 -15.47 -6.76
CA ALA A 66 23.21 -14.06 -7.05
C ALA A 66 23.93 -13.08 -6.10
N TYR A 67 24.83 -13.59 -5.25
CA TYR A 67 25.60 -12.79 -4.29
C TYR A 67 26.27 -11.57 -4.95
N LEU A 68 26.81 -11.72 -6.16
CA LEU A 68 27.43 -10.60 -6.88
C LEU A 68 26.42 -9.51 -7.30
N SER A 69 25.19 -9.90 -7.62
CA SER A 69 24.11 -8.95 -7.96
C SER A 69 23.58 -8.23 -6.71
N VAL A 70 23.49 -8.95 -5.59
CA VAL A 70 23.16 -8.39 -4.26
C VAL A 70 24.24 -7.40 -3.82
N LEU A 71 25.53 -7.74 -3.99
CA LEU A 71 26.65 -6.86 -3.64
C LEU A 71 26.64 -5.55 -4.43
N GLY A 72 26.37 -5.61 -5.74
CA GLY A 72 26.24 -4.40 -6.56
C GLY A 72 25.09 -3.49 -6.09
N ARG A 73 23.96 -4.10 -5.72
CA ARG A 73 22.81 -3.38 -5.18
C ARG A 73 23.10 -2.77 -3.81
N SER A 74 23.67 -3.54 -2.88
CA SER A 74 24.09 -3.07 -1.55
C SER A 74 25.10 -1.94 -1.65
N PHE A 75 26.07 -2.03 -2.56
CA PHE A 75 27.02 -0.94 -2.80
C PHE A 75 26.33 0.33 -3.29
N THR A 76 25.35 0.22 -4.19
CA THR A 76 24.57 1.37 -4.69
C THR A 76 23.78 2.06 -3.57
N ILE A 77 23.12 1.27 -2.72
CA ILE A 77 22.39 1.77 -1.54
C ILE A 77 23.36 2.48 -0.59
N ILE A 78 24.42 1.78 -0.18
CA ILE A 78 25.39 2.27 0.79
C ILE A 78 26.06 3.55 0.28
N SER A 79 26.53 3.56 -0.97
CA SER A 79 27.17 4.74 -1.56
C SER A 79 26.23 5.94 -1.67
N SER A 80 24.94 5.73 -1.97
CA SER A 80 23.94 6.81 -2.01
C SER A 80 23.75 7.46 -0.64
N PHE A 81 23.60 6.66 0.41
CA PHE A 81 23.48 7.17 1.78
C PHE A 81 24.80 7.75 2.32
N ILE A 82 25.95 7.17 1.99
CA ILE A 82 27.27 7.72 2.34
C ILE A 82 27.46 9.09 1.68
N SER A 83 27.16 9.22 0.39
CA SER A 83 27.26 10.50 -0.34
C SER A 83 26.36 11.57 0.28
N PHE A 84 25.14 11.20 0.66
CA PHE A 84 24.22 12.08 1.38
C PHE A 84 24.76 12.48 2.76
N ALA A 85 25.23 11.52 3.56
CA ALA A 85 25.77 11.75 4.89
C ALA A 85 27.05 12.61 4.86
N LEU A 86 27.95 12.36 3.91
CA LEU A 86 29.12 13.21 3.66
C LEU A 86 28.71 14.62 3.25
N GLY A 87 27.65 14.76 2.46
CA GLY A 87 27.05 16.04 2.11
C GLY A 87 26.55 16.83 3.33
N LEU A 88 25.81 16.16 4.22
CA LEU A 88 25.34 16.75 5.48
C LEU A 88 26.50 17.12 6.41
N TRP A 89 27.49 16.22 6.54
CA TRP A 89 28.69 16.46 7.33
C TRP A 89 29.48 17.66 6.81
N TRP A 90 29.62 17.79 5.48
CA TRP A 90 30.28 18.91 4.83
C TRP A 90 29.55 20.23 5.02
N ASP A 91 28.21 20.23 4.92
CA ASP A 91 27.40 21.43 5.17
C ASP A 91 27.48 21.86 6.64
N ARG A 92 27.42 20.91 7.59
CA ARG A 92 27.62 21.17 9.01
C ARG A 92 29.01 21.74 9.30
N PHE A 93 30.05 21.19 8.68
CA PHE A 93 31.42 21.69 8.82
C PHE A 93 31.57 23.12 8.30
N ARG A 94 30.81 23.51 7.27
CA ARG A 94 30.76 24.88 6.74
C ARG A 94 29.81 25.82 7.51
N GLY A 95 29.20 25.37 8.60
CA GLY A 95 28.28 26.17 9.41
C GLY A 95 26.94 26.46 8.72
N ARG A 96 26.54 25.65 7.73
CA ARG A 96 25.20 25.73 7.15
C ARG A 96 24.21 24.99 8.02
N ASP A 97 23.06 25.59 8.27
CA ASP A 97 22.00 24.91 9.00
C ASP A 97 21.38 23.81 8.13
N VAL A 98 21.36 22.59 8.65
CA VAL A 98 20.81 21.42 7.96
C VAL A 98 19.29 21.44 8.01
N THR A 99 18.69 22.03 9.04
CA THR A 99 17.23 22.08 9.18
C THR A 99 16.56 23.01 8.17
N GLU A 100 17.31 23.96 7.60
CA GLU A 100 16.83 24.90 6.58
C GLU A 100 17.26 24.54 5.15
N ASN A 101 17.93 23.41 4.96
CA ASN A 101 18.56 23.09 3.68
C ASN A 101 17.62 22.34 2.73
N GLN A 102 16.78 23.09 2.01
CA GLN A 102 15.83 22.54 1.03
C GLN A 102 16.50 21.67 -0.04
N ARG A 103 17.73 22.02 -0.46
CA ARG A 103 18.49 21.19 -1.42
C ARG A 103 18.73 19.78 -0.90
N ARG A 104 18.95 19.59 0.40
CA ARG A 104 19.17 18.27 1.00
C ARG A 104 17.88 17.49 1.16
N ALA A 105 16.78 18.16 1.45
CA ALA A 105 15.46 17.52 1.48
C ALA A 105 15.06 16.97 0.09
N ILE A 106 15.26 17.77 -0.97
CA ILE A 106 15.06 17.32 -2.36
C ILE A 106 15.97 16.13 -2.68
N GLN A 107 17.26 16.22 -2.33
CA GLN A 107 18.21 15.14 -2.57
C GLN A 107 17.81 13.84 -1.87
N LEU A 108 17.31 13.90 -0.63
CA LEU A 108 16.83 12.71 0.07
C LEU A 108 15.63 12.09 -0.65
N ARG A 109 14.66 12.89 -1.06
CA ARG A 109 13.48 12.42 -1.80
C ARG A 109 13.89 11.74 -3.11
N GLU A 110 14.83 12.32 -3.85
CA GLU A 110 15.38 11.75 -5.09
C GLU A 110 16.06 10.41 -4.84
N ILE A 111 16.94 10.32 -3.83
CA ILE A 111 17.60 9.06 -3.44
C ILE A 111 16.54 7.99 -3.15
N LEU A 112 15.52 8.29 -2.33
CA LEU A 112 14.49 7.31 -1.98
C LEU A 112 13.67 6.88 -3.22
N THR A 113 13.44 7.80 -4.16
CA THR A 113 12.74 7.52 -5.42
C THR A 113 13.56 6.61 -6.33
N ASP A 114 14.86 6.88 -6.47
CA ASP A 114 15.80 6.12 -7.30
C ASP A 114 16.07 4.72 -6.75
N LEU A 115 16.17 4.61 -5.41
CA LEU A 115 16.28 3.32 -4.74
C LEU A 115 15.00 2.49 -4.91
N GLY A 116 13.84 3.14 -5.02
CA GLY A 116 12.63 2.50 -5.50
C GLY A 116 11.65 2.09 -4.39
N PRO A 117 10.74 1.14 -4.66
CA PRO A 117 9.48 0.98 -3.92
C PRO A 117 9.61 0.72 -2.42
N ALA A 118 10.65 -0.01 -1.98
CA ALA A 118 10.90 -0.23 -0.55
C ALA A 118 11.30 1.09 0.15
N TYR A 119 12.20 1.86 -0.45
CA TYR A 119 12.69 3.13 0.09
C TYR A 119 11.67 4.25 -0.02
N ILE A 120 10.85 4.24 -1.07
CA ILE A 120 9.67 5.12 -1.16
C ILE A 120 8.75 4.89 0.04
N LYS A 121 8.46 3.64 0.42
CA LYS A 121 7.65 3.34 1.62
C LYS A 121 8.30 3.84 2.91
N ILE A 122 9.63 3.76 3.02
CA ILE A 122 10.36 4.33 4.16
C ILE A 122 10.15 5.86 4.20
N GLY A 123 10.29 6.54 3.06
CA GLY A 123 10.04 7.97 2.96
C GLY A 123 8.60 8.35 3.32
N GLN A 124 7.62 7.59 2.85
CA GLN A 124 6.20 7.75 3.20
C GLN A 124 5.95 7.54 4.70
N ALA A 125 6.60 6.56 5.33
CA ALA A 125 6.49 6.36 6.77
C ALA A 125 7.11 7.55 7.55
N LEU A 126 8.27 8.03 7.13
CA LEU A 126 8.94 9.19 7.73
C LEU A 126 8.13 10.47 7.58
N SER A 127 7.43 10.67 6.46
CA SER A 127 6.62 11.88 6.23
C SER A 127 5.41 12.00 7.18
N THR A 128 5.04 10.91 7.86
CA THR A 128 3.97 10.91 8.88
C THR A 128 4.49 11.16 10.30
N ARG A 129 5.80 11.34 10.48
CA ARG A 129 6.48 11.42 11.77
C ARG A 129 7.22 12.76 11.94
N PRO A 130 6.50 13.86 12.26
CA PRO A 130 7.10 15.18 12.45
C PRO A 130 8.08 15.25 13.64
N ASP A 131 8.07 14.24 14.50
CA ASP A 131 9.01 14.04 15.59
C ASP A 131 10.40 13.58 15.13
N LEU A 132 10.53 13.03 13.91
CA LEU A 132 11.77 12.37 13.45
C LEU A 132 12.57 13.17 12.42
N VAL A 133 11.94 14.08 11.69
CA VAL A 133 12.54 14.81 10.56
C VAL A 133 12.13 16.28 10.57
N PRO A 134 13.03 17.22 10.19
CA PRO A 134 12.70 18.65 10.12
C PRO A 134 11.59 18.93 9.12
N GLN A 135 10.85 20.04 9.31
CA GLN A 135 9.69 20.40 8.48
C GLN A 135 9.98 20.40 6.97
N ILE A 136 11.10 20.98 6.56
CA ILE A 136 11.50 21.03 5.14
C ILE A 136 11.70 19.62 4.53
N PHE A 137 12.14 18.65 5.33
CA PHE A 137 12.24 17.25 4.90
C PHE A 137 10.87 16.58 4.84
N LEU A 138 9.98 16.85 5.82
CA LEU A 138 8.61 16.33 5.79
C LEU A 138 7.85 16.77 4.54
N ASP A 139 7.98 18.05 4.17
CA ASP A 139 7.30 18.62 3.01
C ASP A 139 7.74 17.90 1.72
N GLU A 140 9.04 17.66 1.54
CA GLU A 140 9.58 16.93 0.40
C GLU A 140 9.23 15.44 0.41
N LEU A 141 9.26 14.79 1.58
CA LEU A 141 8.90 13.37 1.71
C LEU A 141 7.40 13.11 1.48
N THR A 142 6.54 14.09 1.76
CA THR A 142 5.09 14.02 1.48
C THR A 142 4.82 13.87 -0.02
N LEU A 143 5.70 14.41 -0.88
CA LEU A 143 5.58 14.25 -2.34
C LEU A 143 5.74 12.80 -2.79
N LEU A 144 6.35 11.92 -1.97
CA LEU A 144 6.45 10.48 -2.25
C LEU A 144 5.12 9.74 -2.11
N GLN A 145 4.09 10.35 -1.52
CA GLN A 145 2.78 9.70 -1.31
C GLN A 145 1.97 9.64 -2.60
N ASP A 146 1.64 10.80 -3.18
CA ASP A 146 0.58 10.89 -4.21
C ASP A 146 1.08 11.32 -5.61
N GLN A 147 2.36 11.65 -5.77
CA GLN A 147 2.88 12.29 -7.00
C GLN A 147 4.13 11.61 -7.56
N LEU A 148 4.12 10.28 -7.63
CA LEU A 148 5.21 9.61 -8.34
C LEU A 148 4.99 9.71 -9.84
N PRO A 149 6.05 10.00 -10.62
CA PRO A 149 5.93 10.06 -12.06
C PRO A 149 5.46 8.70 -12.61
N PRO A 150 4.49 8.70 -13.54
CA PRO A 150 4.10 7.47 -14.21
C PRO A 150 5.29 6.90 -14.99
N PHE A 151 5.30 5.58 -15.16
CA PHE A 151 6.21 4.96 -16.11
C PHE A 151 5.58 4.96 -17.50
N GLU A 152 6.41 4.68 -18.51
CA GLU A 152 5.99 4.71 -19.92
C GLU A 152 4.73 3.86 -20.16
N ASN A 153 3.73 4.46 -20.81
CA ASN A 153 2.45 3.80 -21.05
C ASN A 153 2.60 2.57 -21.95
N GLU A 154 3.56 2.61 -22.87
CA GLU A 154 3.93 1.47 -23.73
C GLU A 154 4.30 0.24 -22.90
N VAL A 155 5.02 0.44 -21.80
CA VAL A 155 5.35 -0.65 -20.88
C VAL A 155 4.10 -1.12 -20.17
N ALA A 156 3.25 -0.21 -19.70
CA ALA A 156 2.02 -0.58 -19.01
C ALA A 156 1.08 -1.41 -19.89
N TYR A 157 0.94 -1.04 -21.17
CA TYR A 157 0.07 -1.71 -22.12
C TYR A 157 0.59 -3.10 -22.48
N LYS A 158 1.93 -3.27 -22.58
CA LYS A 158 2.54 -4.59 -22.72
C LYS A 158 2.22 -5.51 -21.55
N PHE A 159 2.31 -5.01 -20.30
CA PHE A 159 1.93 -5.82 -19.13
C PHE A 159 0.45 -6.22 -19.16
N ILE A 160 -0.43 -5.31 -19.57
CA ILE A 160 -1.86 -5.64 -19.75
C ILE A 160 -2.02 -6.75 -20.79
N GLU A 161 -1.33 -6.65 -21.93
CA GLU A 161 -1.38 -7.63 -23.00
C GLU A 161 -0.83 -9.00 -22.58
N GLU A 162 0.30 -9.02 -21.87
CA GLU A 162 0.93 -10.25 -21.36
C GLU A 162 0.07 -10.95 -20.31
N GLU A 163 -0.54 -10.20 -19.38
CA GLU A 163 -1.33 -10.78 -18.29
C GLU A 163 -2.77 -11.14 -18.70
N LEU A 164 -3.38 -10.38 -19.62
CA LEU A 164 -4.76 -10.61 -20.06
C LEU A 164 -4.85 -11.34 -21.41
N GLY A 165 -3.73 -11.53 -22.11
CA GLY A 165 -3.62 -12.35 -23.32
C GLY A 165 -4.08 -11.69 -24.62
N ASP A 166 -4.43 -10.39 -24.61
CA ASP A 166 -4.83 -9.65 -25.79
C ASP A 166 -4.55 -8.14 -25.62
N ARG A 167 -4.55 -7.40 -26.72
CA ARG A 167 -4.27 -5.97 -26.73
C ARG A 167 -5.33 -5.19 -25.93
N PRO A 168 -4.95 -4.11 -25.22
CA PRO A 168 -5.90 -3.31 -24.46
C PRO A 168 -7.10 -2.82 -25.27
N GLU A 169 -6.91 -2.52 -26.56
CA GLU A 169 -7.98 -2.07 -27.48
C GLU A 169 -9.06 -3.15 -27.73
N ASN A 170 -8.70 -4.42 -27.63
CA ASN A 170 -9.61 -5.55 -27.81
C ASN A 170 -10.37 -5.87 -26.51
N ILE A 171 -9.71 -5.71 -25.37
CA ILE A 171 -10.26 -5.99 -24.04
C ILE A 171 -11.20 -4.87 -23.57
N PHE A 172 -10.78 -3.62 -23.71
CA PHE A 172 -11.51 -2.44 -23.22
C PHE A 172 -12.21 -1.72 -24.37
N ALA A 173 -13.43 -1.23 -24.13
CA ALA A 173 -14.11 -0.30 -25.05
C ALA A 173 -13.35 1.01 -25.15
N GLU A 174 -12.89 1.51 -24.01
CA GLU A 174 -12.09 2.73 -23.89
C GLU A 174 -11.05 2.51 -22.79
N LEU A 175 -9.83 3.00 -23.00
CA LEU A 175 -8.80 3.08 -21.97
C LEU A 175 -8.08 4.42 -22.15
N THR A 176 -7.92 5.19 -21.08
CA THR A 176 -7.27 6.50 -21.15
C THR A 176 -5.80 6.37 -21.54
N GLU A 177 -5.33 7.20 -22.47
CA GLU A 177 -3.93 7.20 -22.91
C GLU A 177 -2.97 7.54 -21.78
N LYS A 178 -3.35 8.43 -20.85
CA LYS A 178 -2.56 8.80 -19.68
C LYS A 178 -3.18 8.19 -18.41
N PRO A 179 -2.36 7.78 -17.43
CA PRO A 179 -2.86 7.31 -16.15
C PRO A 179 -3.56 8.45 -15.39
N VAL A 180 -4.64 8.10 -14.70
CA VAL A 180 -5.37 9.02 -13.80
C VAL A 180 -4.65 9.19 -12.46
N ALA A 181 -3.83 8.22 -12.06
CA ALA A 181 -2.99 8.28 -10.87
C ALA A 181 -1.77 7.37 -11.04
N ALA A 182 -0.65 7.74 -10.41
CA ALA A 182 0.55 6.93 -10.34
C ALA A 182 1.10 6.94 -8.91
N ALA A 183 1.48 5.76 -8.41
CA ALA A 183 1.95 5.54 -7.06
C ALA A 183 3.11 4.54 -7.04
N SER A 184 3.60 4.24 -5.84
CA SER A 184 4.84 3.47 -5.63
C SER A 184 4.78 2.04 -6.19
N LEU A 185 3.59 1.44 -6.19
CA LEU A 185 3.38 0.05 -6.64
C LEU A 185 2.92 -0.06 -8.10
N GLY A 186 2.53 1.04 -8.75
CA GLY A 186 1.93 0.99 -10.08
C GLY A 186 1.16 2.26 -10.45
N GLN A 187 0.49 2.22 -11.60
CA GLN A 187 -0.36 3.32 -12.08
C GLN A 187 -1.75 2.83 -12.44
N VAL A 188 -2.72 3.74 -12.39
CA VAL A 188 -4.14 3.46 -12.61
C VAL A 188 -4.62 4.22 -13.83
N TYR A 189 -5.31 3.52 -14.71
CA TYR A 189 -6.01 4.06 -15.87
C TYR A 189 -7.51 4.00 -15.65
N LYS A 190 -8.23 4.94 -16.27
CA LYS A 190 -9.68 4.85 -16.37
C LYS A 190 -10.01 4.08 -17.64
N GLY A 191 -10.81 3.03 -17.52
CA GLY A 191 -11.26 2.23 -18.64
C GLY A 191 -12.79 2.08 -18.65
N LYS A 192 -13.29 1.56 -19.76
CA LYS A 192 -14.66 1.11 -19.93
C LYS A 192 -14.63 -0.26 -20.58
N LEU A 193 -15.36 -1.24 -20.01
CA LEU A 193 -15.47 -2.57 -20.61
C LEU A 193 -16.37 -2.54 -21.85
N LYS A 194 -16.23 -3.53 -22.73
CA LYS A 194 -17.13 -3.71 -23.90
C LYS A 194 -18.60 -3.90 -23.49
N THR A 195 -18.83 -4.40 -22.28
CA THR A 195 -20.13 -4.56 -21.63
C THR A 195 -20.73 -3.24 -21.13
N GLY A 196 -19.92 -2.18 -21.02
CA GLY A 196 -20.37 -0.82 -20.73
C GLY A 196 -19.97 -0.28 -19.34
N GLU A 197 -19.53 -1.12 -18.41
CA GLU A 197 -19.11 -0.70 -17.07
C GLU A 197 -17.82 0.13 -17.10
N THR A 198 -17.77 1.16 -16.26
CA THR A 198 -16.54 1.94 -16.03
C THR A 198 -15.67 1.22 -15.00
N VAL A 199 -14.38 1.06 -15.31
CA VAL A 199 -13.41 0.33 -14.49
C VAL A 199 -12.16 1.17 -14.23
N ALA A 200 -11.50 0.91 -13.10
CA ALA A 200 -10.16 1.38 -12.82
C ALA A 200 -9.18 0.24 -13.12
N VAL A 201 -8.30 0.44 -14.10
CA VAL A 201 -7.31 -0.57 -14.52
C VAL A 201 -5.98 -0.23 -13.86
N LYS A 202 -5.58 -1.01 -12.85
CA LYS A 202 -4.33 -0.81 -12.12
C LYS A 202 -3.24 -1.72 -12.68
N VAL A 203 -2.17 -1.11 -13.18
CA VAL A 203 -1.00 -1.81 -13.71
C VAL A 203 0.13 -1.72 -12.69
N GLN A 204 0.69 -2.86 -12.30
CA GLN A 204 1.82 -2.92 -11.38
C GLN A 204 3.10 -2.38 -12.03
N ARG A 205 3.96 -1.70 -11.27
CA ARG A 205 5.24 -1.19 -11.80
C ARG A 205 6.14 -2.38 -12.18
N PRO A 206 6.75 -2.38 -13.38
CA PRO A 206 7.61 -3.47 -13.85
C PRO A 206 8.79 -3.75 -12.91
N GLY A 207 9.11 -5.02 -12.72
CA GLY A 207 10.25 -5.47 -11.92
C GLY A 207 10.10 -5.22 -10.41
N LEU A 208 8.89 -4.90 -9.93
CA LEU A 208 8.61 -4.63 -8.52
C LEU A 208 8.96 -5.82 -7.62
N ALA A 209 8.55 -7.03 -8.00
CA ALA A 209 8.82 -8.24 -7.21
C ALA A 209 10.34 -8.48 -7.06
N ASN A 210 11.10 -8.44 -8.15
CA ASN A 210 12.55 -8.64 -8.12
C ASN A 210 13.27 -7.57 -7.30
N LYS A 211 12.86 -6.29 -7.43
CA LYS A 211 13.44 -5.20 -6.65
C LYS A 211 13.16 -5.36 -5.16
N ILE A 212 11.93 -5.69 -4.77
CA ILE A 212 11.56 -5.88 -3.37
C ILE A 212 12.31 -7.08 -2.78
N THR A 213 12.40 -8.20 -3.51
CA THR A 213 13.13 -9.38 -3.03
C THR A 213 14.61 -9.09 -2.81
N LEU A 214 15.26 -8.39 -3.74
CA LEU A 214 16.67 -7.97 -3.60
C LEU A 214 16.92 -7.00 -2.45
N ASP A 215 15.94 -6.15 -2.11
CA ASP A 215 16.07 -5.20 -1.01
C ASP A 215 15.87 -5.88 0.37
N ILE A 216 15.26 -7.08 0.44
CA ILE A 216 14.93 -7.82 1.67
C ILE A 216 15.87 -9.03 1.92
N TYR A 217 16.61 -9.49 0.90
CA TYR A 217 17.55 -10.61 0.99
C TYR A 217 18.89 -10.19 1.61
#